data_AF-A0A8T1VJ89-F1
#
_entry.id   AF-A0A8T1VJ89-F1
#
_cell.length_a   1.000
_cell.length_b   1.000
_cell.length_c   1.000
_cell.angle_alpha   90.00
_cell.angle_beta   90.00
_cell.angle_gamma   90.00
#
_symmetry.space_group_name_H-M   'P 1'
#
loop_
_entity.id
_entity.type
_entity.pdbx_description
1 polymer ?
#
loop_
_entity_poly.entity_id
_entity_poly.type
_entity_poly.pdbx_seq_one_letter_code
_entity_poly.pdbx_strand_id
1 'polypeptide(L)'
;MTSVAAPGAWPPFSAAVLVTRECFPAAGGALPHVTRRISDFLDTLSRGGAFSASCRRGDSERELSYLHRRDPAPLSQQMVRHAAASGHAHVLKWIQEHEDPSAENLWKDCNFSPVDEAAKNGHLNNVRRPDEMHWIGWAFTAAADHGRVEVAKWVKAAYPEALNDSSITLALSSAMDNGHDDMVQWLRSQQSERR
;
A
#
# COMPACT_ATOMS: atom_id res chain seq x y z
N MET A 1 12.71 12.79 34.49
CA MET A 1 11.69 12.03 35.22
C MET A 1 10.43 12.04 34.37
N THR A 2 10.03 10.84 33.97
CA THR A 2 8.99 10.48 33.01
C THR A 2 7.63 11.05 33.38
N SER A 3 7.07 11.93 32.54
CA SER A 3 5.64 12.23 32.58
C SER A 3 4.92 11.08 31.88
N VAL A 4 4.37 10.18 32.67
CA VAL A 4 3.43 9.16 32.21
C VAL A 4 2.22 9.92 31.65
N ALA A 5 2.07 9.89 30.33
CA ALA A 5 0.90 10.44 29.66
C ALA A 5 -0.35 9.74 30.22
N ALA A 6 -1.31 10.53 30.70
CA ALA A 6 -2.62 10.03 31.11
C ALA A 6 -3.27 9.24 29.95
N PRO A 7 -4.00 8.15 30.22
CA PRO A 7 -4.66 7.39 29.17
C PRO A 7 -5.74 8.27 28.52
N GLY A 8 -5.56 8.60 27.24
CA GLY A 8 -6.64 9.14 26.39
C GLY A 8 -6.72 10.66 26.24
N ALA A 9 -5.60 11.40 26.20
CA ALA A 9 -5.62 12.80 25.77
C ALA A 9 -4.90 12.98 24.43
N TRP A 10 -5.50 12.44 23.36
CA TRP A 10 -5.10 12.76 22.00
C TRP A 10 -5.43 14.22 21.67
N PRO A 11 -4.67 14.89 20.80
CA PRO A 11 -5.04 16.22 20.33
C PRO A 11 -6.41 16.17 19.64
N PRO A 12 -7.34 17.11 19.92
CA PRO A 12 -8.67 17.08 19.36
C PRO A 12 -8.63 17.11 17.83
N PHE A 13 -9.53 16.37 17.18
CA PHE A 13 -9.63 16.33 15.71
C PHE A 13 -9.65 17.74 15.13
N SER A 14 -8.90 17.98 14.04
CA SER A 14 -8.96 19.27 13.35
C SER A 14 -10.39 19.60 12.90
N ALA A 15 -11.18 18.59 12.56
CA ALA A 15 -12.61 18.74 12.28
C ALA A 15 -13.39 19.18 13.53
N ALA A 16 -13.13 18.60 14.71
CA ALA A 16 -13.75 19.03 15.96
C ALA A 16 -13.37 20.48 16.30
N VAL A 17 -12.10 20.85 16.17
CA VAL A 17 -11.60 22.21 16.39
C VAL A 17 -12.27 23.20 15.43
N LEU A 18 -12.31 22.87 14.14
CA LEU A 18 -12.87 23.72 13.09
C LEU A 18 -14.39 23.89 13.26
N VAL A 19 -15.12 22.82 13.51
CA VAL A 19 -16.57 22.89 13.82
C VAL A 19 -16.80 23.75 15.06
N THR A 20 -16.00 23.58 16.13
CA THR A 20 -16.20 24.42 17.32
C THR A 20 -15.84 25.88 17.12
N ARG A 21 -14.87 26.20 16.26
CA ARG A 21 -14.48 27.58 15.95
C ARG A 21 -15.51 28.28 15.06
N GLU A 22 -15.95 27.62 14.00
CA GLU A 22 -16.81 28.22 12.97
C GLU A 22 -18.29 28.20 13.36
N CYS A 23 -18.77 27.13 14.03
CA CYS A 23 -20.19 26.99 14.37
C CYS A 23 -20.56 27.61 15.72
N PHE A 24 -19.58 27.96 16.58
CA PHE A 24 -19.83 28.58 17.90
C PHE A 24 -19.00 29.86 18.12
N PRO A 25 -19.21 30.92 17.31
CA PRO A 25 -18.41 32.14 17.38
C PRO A 25 -18.64 32.95 18.66
N ALA A 26 -19.78 32.79 19.33
CA ALA A 26 -20.21 33.64 20.46
C ALA A 26 -19.39 33.48 21.76
N ALA A 27 -18.56 32.44 21.88
CA ALA A 27 -17.81 32.12 23.10
C ALA A 27 -16.29 32.41 23.02
N GLY A 28 -15.82 33.19 22.03
CA GLY A 28 -14.39 33.43 21.84
C GLY A 28 -13.62 32.24 21.25
N GLY A 29 -14.33 31.30 20.61
CA GLY A 29 -13.72 30.28 19.74
C GLY A 29 -13.24 28.99 20.41
N ALA A 30 -13.45 28.76 21.71
CA ALA A 30 -13.08 27.50 22.33
C ALA A 30 -14.09 27.07 23.42
N LEU A 31 -15.02 26.18 23.06
CA LEU A 31 -15.75 25.35 24.02
C LEU A 31 -15.03 24.00 24.13
N PRO A 32 -13.96 23.88 24.93
CA PRO A 32 -13.07 22.71 24.93
C PRO A 32 -13.81 21.43 25.28
N HIS A 33 -14.89 21.51 26.07
CA HIS A 33 -15.75 20.37 26.40
C HIS A 33 -16.56 19.90 25.18
N VAL A 34 -17.08 20.80 24.34
CA VAL A 34 -17.79 20.44 23.10
C VAL A 34 -16.79 19.89 22.08
N THR A 35 -15.64 20.54 21.91
CA THR A 35 -14.55 20.06 21.03
C THR A 35 -14.13 18.65 21.43
N ARG A 36 -13.98 18.40 22.74
CA ARG A 36 -13.63 17.08 23.26
C ARG A 36 -14.72 16.05 23.03
N ARG A 37 -16.00 16.39 23.22
CA ARG A 37 -17.12 15.46 22.93
C ARG A 37 -17.24 15.09 21.46
N ILE A 38 -17.04 16.07 20.55
CA ILE A 38 -17.00 15.80 19.11
C ILE A 38 -15.78 14.93 18.79
N SER A 39 -14.63 15.21 19.40
CA SER A 39 -13.42 14.40 19.27
C SER A 39 -13.66 12.96 19.71
N ASP A 40 -14.18 12.75 20.92
CA ASP A 40 -14.48 11.43 21.49
C ASP A 40 -15.49 10.66 20.60
N PHE A 41 -16.48 11.35 20.03
CA PHE A 41 -17.43 10.74 19.10
C PHE A 41 -16.74 10.29 17.80
N LEU A 42 -15.92 11.15 17.19
CA LEU A 42 -15.13 10.79 16.01
C LEU A 42 -14.13 9.67 16.32
N ASP A 43 -13.64 9.59 17.57
CA ASP A 43 -12.78 8.50 18.02
C ASP A 43 -13.47 7.14 17.95
N THR A 44 -14.75 7.07 18.33
CA THR A 44 -15.53 5.81 18.27
C THR A 44 -15.79 5.31 16.86
N LEU A 45 -15.85 6.19 15.87
CA LEU A 45 -16.08 5.82 14.46
C LEU A 45 -14.83 5.25 13.79
N SER A 46 -13.66 5.49 14.36
CA SER A 46 -12.37 5.07 13.81
C SER A 46 -11.77 3.91 14.60
N ARG A 47 -12.55 2.85 14.83
CA ARG A 47 -12.08 1.60 15.46
C ARG A 47 -10.94 0.94 14.65
N GLY A 48 -10.22 0.05 15.32
CA GLY A 48 -9.03 -0.66 14.81
C GLY A 48 -9.22 -1.21 13.40
N GLY A 49 -8.23 -0.97 12.55
CA GLY A 49 -8.28 -1.27 11.11
C GLY A 49 -8.53 -0.07 10.21
N ALA A 50 -8.88 1.10 10.75
CA ALA A 50 -9.02 2.34 9.99
C ALA A 50 -7.77 2.67 9.15
N PHE A 51 -6.58 2.47 9.73
CA PHE A 51 -5.32 2.71 9.02
C PHE A 51 -5.08 1.73 7.87
N SER A 52 -5.36 0.43 8.10
CA SER A 52 -5.30 -0.61 7.08
C SER A 52 -6.30 -0.35 5.93
N ALA A 53 -7.51 0.09 6.27
CA ALA A 53 -8.51 0.50 5.29
C ALA A 53 -8.06 1.74 4.49
N SER A 54 -7.42 2.70 5.14
CA SER A 54 -6.86 3.89 4.49
C SER A 54 -5.75 3.53 3.50
N CYS A 55 -4.88 2.58 3.87
CA CYS A 55 -3.85 2.04 2.98
C CYS A 55 -4.44 1.32 1.76
N ARG A 56 -5.57 0.62 1.94
CA ARG A 56 -6.30 -0.04 0.84
C ARG A 56 -7.01 0.95 -0.08
N ARG A 57 -7.53 2.06 0.44
CA ARG A 57 -8.22 3.09 -0.35
C ARG A 57 -7.27 4.06 -1.04
N GLY A 58 -6.04 4.18 -0.54
CA GLY A 58 -5.08 5.15 -1.05
C GLY A 58 -5.34 6.56 -0.57
N ASP A 59 -5.78 6.71 0.68
CA ASP A 59 -6.05 8.00 1.29
C ASP A 59 -4.80 8.91 1.28
N SER A 60 -5.00 10.21 1.46
CA SER A 60 -3.93 11.21 1.32
C SER A 60 -2.83 11.07 2.39
N GLU A 61 -1.61 11.51 2.10
CA GLU A 61 -0.50 11.54 3.08
C GLU A 61 -0.89 12.30 4.37
N ARG A 62 -1.76 13.31 4.24
CA ARG A 62 -2.28 14.07 5.37
C ARG A 62 -3.15 13.21 6.27
N GLU A 63 -4.02 12.39 5.70
CA GLU A 63 -4.87 11.46 6.45
C GLU A 63 -4.05 10.33 7.08
N LEU A 64 -3.05 9.79 6.36
CA LEU A 64 -2.12 8.80 6.90
C LEU A 64 -1.31 9.37 8.08
N SER A 65 -0.69 10.53 7.90
CA SER A 65 0.06 11.22 8.97
C SER A 65 -0.80 11.54 10.17
N TYR A 66 -2.06 11.90 9.92
CA TYR A 66 -3.03 12.17 10.97
C TYR A 66 -3.36 10.91 11.76
N LEU A 67 -3.69 9.81 11.07
CA LEU A 67 -4.01 8.54 11.71
C LEU A 67 -2.83 7.96 12.48
N HIS A 68 -1.61 8.03 11.91
CA HIS A 68 -0.40 7.55 12.57
C HIS A 68 -0.01 8.37 13.81
N ARG A 69 -0.20 9.70 13.79
CA ARG A 69 0.00 10.54 14.97
C ARG A 69 -1.03 10.25 16.06
N ARG A 70 -2.25 9.89 15.66
CA ARG A 70 -3.38 9.62 16.56
C ARG A 70 -3.30 8.24 17.21
N ASP A 71 -2.87 7.24 16.46
CA ASP A 71 -2.61 5.90 16.97
C ASP A 71 -1.24 5.46 16.45
N PRO A 72 -0.16 5.67 17.23
CA PRO A 72 1.18 5.26 16.88
C PRO A 72 1.33 3.73 17.06
N ALA A 73 0.34 2.96 16.62
CA ALA A 73 0.44 1.54 16.48
C ALA A 73 1.59 1.21 15.51
N PRO A 74 2.33 0.12 15.73
CA PRO A 74 3.38 -0.28 14.82
C PRO A 74 2.79 -0.45 13.42
N LEU A 75 3.49 0.10 12.43
CA LEU A 75 3.21 -0.21 11.04
C LEU A 75 3.29 -1.73 10.87
N SER A 76 2.43 -2.30 10.04
CA SER A 76 2.29 -3.74 9.88
C SER A 76 2.45 -4.13 8.42
N GLN A 77 2.93 -5.36 8.19
CA GLN A 77 3.06 -5.92 6.84
C GLN A 77 1.73 -5.89 6.08
N GLN A 78 0.60 -6.01 6.79
CA GLN A 78 -0.72 -5.95 6.17
C GLN A 78 -1.04 -4.58 5.53
N MET A 79 -0.50 -3.50 6.09
CA MET A 79 -0.65 -2.15 5.54
C MET A 79 0.15 -2.02 4.23
N VAL A 80 1.39 -2.52 4.21
CA VAL A 80 2.22 -2.59 3.00
C VAL A 80 1.55 -3.45 1.93
N ARG A 81 1.04 -4.63 2.30
CA ARG A 81 0.31 -5.52 1.39
C ARG A 81 -0.89 -4.82 0.76
N HIS A 82 -1.72 -4.13 1.55
CA HIS A 82 -2.89 -3.43 1.02
C HIS A 82 -2.53 -2.27 0.10
N ALA A 83 -1.50 -1.49 0.46
CA ALA A 83 -1.03 -0.39 -0.38
C ALA A 83 -0.44 -0.91 -1.71
N ALA A 84 0.35 -1.98 -1.68
CA ALA A 84 0.92 -2.61 -2.86
C ALA A 84 -0.14 -3.26 -3.75
N ALA A 85 -1.07 -4.03 -3.15
CA ALA A 85 -2.18 -4.66 -3.85
C ALA A 85 -3.11 -3.64 -4.54
N SER A 86 -3.21 -2.43 -4.00
CA SER A 86 -4.06 -1.36 -4.54
C SER A 86 -3.28 -0.36 -5.41
N GLY A 87 -1.96 -0.55 -5.52
CA GLY A 87 -1.09 0.29 -6.35
C GLY A 87 -0.85 1.70 -5.82
N HIS A 88 -1.00 1.94 -4.52
CA HIS A 88 -0.84 3.28 -3.94
C HIS A 88 0.62 3.56 -3.58
N ALA A 89 1.42 3.98 -4.58
CA ALA A 89 2.83 4.35 -4.41
C ALA A 89 3.07 5.37 -3.29
N HIS A 90 2.18 6.38 -3.19
CA HIS A 90 2.31 7.44 -2.21
C HIS A 90 2.15 6.91 -0.78
N VAL A 91 1.25 5.95 -0.56
CA VAL A 91 1.08 5.28 0.73
C VAL A 91 2.33 4.46 1.07
N LEU A 92 2.89 3.71 0.12
CA LEU A 92 4.11 2.92 0.35
C LEU A 92 5.29 3.81 0.70
N LYS A 93 5.47 4.92 -0.04
CA LYS A 93 6.52 5.90 0.25
C LYS A 93 6.33 6.50 1.65
N TRP A 94 5.10 6.86 2.00
CA TRP A 94 4.77 7.40 3.31
C TRP A 94 5.09 6.38 4.43
N ILE A 95 4.75 5.10 4.25
CA ILE A 95 5.08 4.01 5.20
C ILE A 95 6.59 3.88 5.36
N GLN A 96 7.37 3.95 4.28
CA GLN A 96 8.83 3.87 4.32
C GLN A 96 9.46 5.03 5.10
N GLU A 97 8.89 6.23 5.00
CA GLU A 97 9.37 7.42 5.72
C GLU A 97 9.05 7.40 7.23
N HIS A 98 8.03 6.64 7.63
CA HIS A 98 7.53 6.57 9.01
C HIS A 98 7.73 5.21 9.69
N GLU A 99 8.42 4.28 9.02
CA GLU A 99 8.80 2.99 9.59
C GLU A 99 9.84 3.15 10.69
N ASP A 100 9.63 2.44 11.79
CA ASP A 100 10.65 2.32 12.83
C ASP A 100 11.73 1.35 12.31
N PRO A 101 13.02 1.75 12.25
CA PRO A 101 14.11 0.87 11.83
C PRO A 101 14.26 -0.40 12.66
N SER A 102 13.65 -0.44 13.85
CA SER A 102 13.64 -1.59 14.75
C SER A 102 12.43 -2.52 14.59
N ALA A 103 11.41 -2.11 13.81
CA ALA A 103 10.27 -2.96 13.51
C ALA A 103 10.70 -4.14 12.61
N GLU A 104 10.09 -5.31 12.84
CA GLU A 104 10.28 -6.49 11.97
C GLU A 104 10.15 -6.11 10.50
N ASN A 105 10.99 -6.68 9.61
CA ASN A 105 11.03 -6.37 8.18
C ASN A 105 9.62 -6.27 7.56
N LEU A 106 9.10 -5.03 7.42
CA LEU A 106 7.74 -4.79 6.91
C LEU A 106 7.60 -5.09 5.42
N TRP A 107 8.74 -5.03 4.74
CA TRP A 107 8.86 -5.12 3.30
C TRP A 107 9.20 -6.51 2.78
N LYS A 108 9.54 -7.45 3.68
CA LYS A 108 10.00 -8.76 3.27
C LYS A 108 9.69 -9.81 4.33
N ASP A 109 8.92 -10.80 3.92
CA ASP A 109 8.74 -12.05 4.65
C ASP A 109 8.90 -13.23 3.69
N CYS A 110 9.12 -14.44 4.20
CA CYS A 110 9.22 -15.64 3.38
C CYS A 110 7.95 -15.92 2.55
N ASN A 111 6.79 -15.37 2.95
CA ASN A 111 5.52 -15.49 2.25
C ASN A 111 5.01 -14.18 1.62
N PHE A 112 5.80 -13.10 1.65
CA PHE A 112 5.34 -11.79 1.20
C PHE A 112 6.45 -10.94 0.60
N SER A 113 6.18 -10.47 -0.63
CA SER A 113 6.88 -9.37 -1.27
C SER A 113 5.85 -8.35 -1.77
N PRO A 114 6.02 -7.05 -1.46
CA PRO A 114 5.19 -5.97 -1.99
C PRO A 114 5.18 -5.93 -3.53
N VAL A 115 6.30 -6.31 -4.15
CA VAL A 115 6.42 -6.36 -5.61
C VAL A 115 5.52 -7.44 -6.19
N ASP A 116 5.52 -8.64 -5.60
CA ASP A 116 4.68 -9.74 -6.06
C ASP A 116 3.20 -9.40 -5.89
N GLU A 117 2.84 -8.78 -4.76
CA GLU A 117 1.46 -8.34 -4.51
C GLU A 117 1.01 -7.27 -5.51
N ALA A 118 1.88 -6.32 -5.86
CA ALA A 118 1.59 -5.34 -6.89
C ALA A 118 1.52 -5.99 -8.28
N ALA A 119 2.36 -6.97 -8.58
CA ALA A 119 2.34 -7.70 -9.85
C ALA A 119 1.02 -8.45 -10.06
N LYS A 120 0.57 -9.20 -9.04
CA LYS A 120 -0.70 -9.93 -9.04
C LYS A 120 -1.91 -9.03 -9.29
N ASN A 121 -1.84 -7.79 -8.81
CA ASN A 121 -2.94 -6.82 -8.93
C ASN A 121 -2.81 -5.85 -10.11
N GLY A 122 -1.71 -5.88 -10.85
CA GLY A 122 -1.53 -5.04 -12.04
C GLY A 122 -0.88 -3.67 -11.77
N HIS A 123 -0.29 -3.46 -10.60
CA HIS A 123 0.18 -2.16 -10.13
C HIS A 123 1.71 -2.05 -9.96
N LEU A 124 2.47 -2.86 -10.70
CA LEU A 124 3.92 -2.95 -10.58
C LEU A 124 4.63 -1.60 -10.82
N ASN A 125 4.05 -0.72 -11.64
CA ASN A 125 4.59 0.61 -11.97
C ASN A 125 4.85 1.50 -10.74
N ASN A 126 4.17 1.21 -9.62
CA ASN A 126 4.08 2.05 -8.45
C ASN A 126 4.96 1.54 -7.28
N VAL A 127 5.45 0.30 -7.36
CA VAL A 127 6.36 -0.32 -6.38
C VAL A 127 7.75 -0.39 -6.97
N ARG A 128 8.37 0.78 -7.13
CA ARG A 128 9.71 0.89 -7.72
C ARG A 128 10.78 0.77 -6.64
N ARG A 129 11.64 -0.26 -6.71
CA ARG A 129 12.98 -0.21 -6.14
C ARG A 129 14.04 -0.59 -7.18
N PRO A 130 15.06 0.25 -7.41
CA PRO A 130 16.15 -0.03 -8.35
C PRO A 130 16.95 -1.30 -8.01
N ASP A 131 16.90 -1.72 -6.75
CA ASP A 131 17.77 -2.74 -6.15
C ASP A 131 17.21 -4.18 -6.32
N GLU A 132 16.00 -4.30 -6.89
CA GLU A 132 15.19 -5.53 -6.86
C GLU A 132 15.20 -6.30 -8.19
N MET A 133 16.32 -6.23 -8.93
CA MET A 133 16.52 -6.98 -10.18
C MET A 133 16.27 -8.50 -10.00
N HIS A 134 16.51 -9.05 -8.81
CA HIS A 134 16.26 -10.47 -8.50
C HIS A 134 14.76 -10.84 -8.44
N TRP A 135 13.86 -9.90 -8.17
CA TRP A 135 12.43 -10.16 -7.96
C TRP A 135 11.59 -10.02 -9.23
N ILE A 136 12.13 -9.38 -10.27
CA ILE A 136 11.42 -9.17 -11.55
C ILE A 136 10.95 -10.49 -12.17
N GLY A 137 11.74 -11.56 -12.05
CA GLY A 137 11.37 -12.88 -12.60
C GLY A 137 10.13 -13.47 -11.92
N TRP A 138 10.02 -13.33 -10.59
CA TRP A 138 8.83 -13.74 -9.84
C TRP A 138 7.64 -12.83 -10.10
N ALA A 139 7.86 -11.52 -10.20
CA ALA A 139 6.82 -10.57 -10.56
C ALA A 139 6.22 -10.87 -11.94
N PHE A 140 7.05 -11.26 -12.92
CA PHE A 140 6.59 -11.66 -14.25
C PHE A 140 5.73 -12.92 -14.22
N THR A 141 6.19 -13.98 -13.54
CA THR A 141 5.42 -15.22 -13.41
C THR A 141 4.12 -14.99 -12.65
N ALA A 142 4.13 -14.18 -11.58
CA ALA A 142 2.92 -13.80 -10.83
C ALA A 142 1.93 -13.00 -11.70
N ALA A 143 2.44 -12.10 -12.55
CA ALA A 143 1.61 -11.38 -13.51
C ALA A 143 0.97 -12.33 -14.53
N ALA A 144 1.71 -13.34 -15.01
CA ALA A 144 1.18 -14.35 -15.93
C ALA A 144 0.12 -15.26 -15.28
N ASP A 145 0.38 -15.69 -14.04
CA ASP A 145 -0.53 -16.46 -13.21
C ASP A 145 -1.86 -15.73 -12.95
N HIS A 146 -1.87 -14.39 -12.96
CA HIS A 146 -3.07 -13.57 -12.74
C HIS A 146 -3.56 -12.83 -14.00
N GLY A 147 -3.02 -13.17 -15.18
CA GLY A 147 -3.46 -12.61 -16.47
C GLY A 147 -3.16 -11.12 -16.65
N ARG A 148 -2.19 -10.55 -15.93
CA ARG A 148 -1.85 -9.12 -15.95
C ARG A 148 -0.92 -8.78 -17.11
N VAL A 149 -1.45 -8.77 -18.32
CA VAL A 149 -0.69 -8.52 -19.57
C VAL A 149 0.08 -7.20 -19.54
N GLU A 150 -0.49 -6.14 -18.97
CA GLU A 150 0.18 -4.83 -18.90
C GLU A 150 1.42 -4.83 -18.01
N VAL A 151 1.42 -5.61 -16.93
CA VAL A 151 2.61 -5.80 -16.09
C VAL A 151 3.68 -6.58 -16.84
N ALA A 152 3.29 -7.63 -17.57
CA ALA A 152 4.23 -8.42 -18.36
C ALA A 152 4.88 -7.61 -19.50
N LYS A 153 4.10 -6.75 -20.18
CA LYS A 153 4.60 -5.77 -21.16
C LYS A 153 5.57 -4.79 -20.52
N TRP A 154 5.22 -4.26 -19.34
CA TRP A 154 6.08 -3.34 -18.61
C TRP A 154 7.40 -4.00 -18.22
N VAL A 155 7.38 -5.24 -17.69
CA VAL A 155 8.59 -5.98 -17.35
C VAL A 155 9.46 -6.19 -18.59
N LYS A 156 8.89 -6.56 -19.74
CA LYS A 156 9.64 -6.66 -21.00
C LYS A 156 10.30 -5.34 -21.40
N ALA A 157 9.60 -4.22 -21.27
CA ALA A 157 10.09 -2.91 -21.67
C ALA A 157 11.15 -2.36 -20.70
N ALA A 158 10.96 -2.56 -19.40
CA ALA A 158 11.84 -2.05 -18.36
C ALA A 158 13.08 -2.94 -18.13
N TYR A 159 12.96 -4.26 -18.34
CA TYR A 159 13.98 -5.26 -18.06
C TYR A 159 14.03 -6.36 -19.14
N PRO A 160 14.45 -6.05 -20.38
CA PRO A 160 14.45 -7.00 -21.48
C PRO A 160 15.35 -8.23 -21.21
N GLU A 161 16.42 -8.07 -20.43
CA GLU A 161 17.37 -9.11 -20.03
C GLU A 161 16.83 -10.07 -18.96
N ALA A 162 15.81 -9.68 -18.20
CA ALA A 162 15.26 -10.51 -17.14
C ALA A 162 14.32 -11.61 -17.66
N LEU A 163 13.89 -11.50 -18.91
CA LEU A 163 13.05 -12.49 -19.59
C LEU A 163 13.93 -13.52 -20.31
N ASN A 164 14.15 -14.67 -19.67
CA ASN A 164 14.74 -15.84 -20.30
C ASN A 164 13.65 -16.82 -20.79
N ASP A 165 14.04 -17.76 -21.65
CA ASP A 165 13.10 -18.71 -22.26
C ASP A 165 12.40 -19.60 -21.22
N SER A 166 13.08 -19.91 -20.12
CA SER A 166 12.50 -20.65 -19.00
C SER A 166 11.37 -19.87 -18.32
N SER A 167 11.56 -18.57 -18.04
CA SER A 167 10.55 -17.69 -17.45
C SER A 167 9.36 -17.52 -18.38
N ILE A 168 9.57 -17.38 -19.69
CA ILE A 168 8.49 -17.31 -20.68
C ILE A 168 7.71 -18.62 -20.73
N THR A 169 8.39 -19.77 -20.67
CA THR A 169 7.75 -21.09 -20.68
C THR A 169 6.91 -21.31 -19.41
N LEU A 170 7.45 -20.98 -18.24
CA LEU A 170 6.72 -21.04 -16.96
C LEU A 170 5.50 -20.11 -16.95
N ALA A 171 5.67 -18.87 -17.38
CA ALA A 171 4.57 -17.90 -17.52
C ALA A 171 3.49 -18.39 -18.48
N LEU A 172 3.89 -19.05 -19.59
CA LEU A 172 2.96 -19.61 -20.56
C LEU A 172 2.14 -20.76 -19.97
N SER A 173 2.79 -21.69 -19.25
CA SER A 173 2.07 -22.76 -18.55
C SER A 173 1.09 -22.19 -17.51
N SER A 174 1.51 -21.26 -16.66
CA SER A 174 0.64 -20.66 -15.64
C SER A 174 -0.54 -19.90 -16.26
N ALA A 175 -0.30 -19.13 -17.33
CA ALA A 175 -1.36 -18.43 -18.04
C ALA A 175 -2.37 -19.40 -18.69
N MET A 176 -1.90 -20.54 -19.20
CA MET A 176 -2.77 -21.57 -19.78
C MET A 176 -3.59 -22.29 -18.70
N ASP A 177 -2.94 -22.68 -17.60
CA ASP A 177 -3.59 -23.41 -16.50
C ASP A 177 -4.70 -22.57 -15.84
N ASN A 178 -4.53 -21.25 -15.77
CA ASN A 178 -5.52 -20.32 -15.21
C ASN A 178 -6.48 -19.71 -16.26
N GLY A 179 -6.37 -20.09 -17.54
CA GLY A 179 -7.28 -19.63 -18.60
C GLY A 179 -7.13 -18.15 -18.99
N HIS A 180 -5.92 -17.60 -18.91
CA HIS A 180 -5.62 -16.21 -19.27
C HIS A 180 -5.23 -16.07 -20.75
N ASP A 181 -6.21 -16.21 -21.64
CA ASP A 181 -6.02 -16.24 -23.10
C ASP A 181 -5.24 -15.03 -23.65
N ASP A 182 -5.54 -13.82 -23.16
CA ASP A 182 -4.83 -12.59 -23.59
C ASP A 182 -3.33 -12.64 -23.26
N MET A 183 -2.98 -13.22 -22.11
CA MET A 183 -1.58 -13.43 -21.70
C MET A 183 -0.92 -14.50 -22.56
N VAL A 184 -1.62 -15.60 -22.84
CA VAL A 184 -1.12 -16.68 -23.71
C VAL A 184 -0.83 -16.16 -25.12
N GLN A 185 -1.74 -15.37 -25.68
CA GLN A 185 -1.54 -14.76 -27.00
C GLN A 185 -0.33 -13.84 -27.02
N TRP A 186 -0.20 -12.97 -26.01
CA TRP A 186 0.94 -12.07 -25.90
C TRP A 186 2.26 -12.82 -25.73
N LEU A 187 2.34 -13.83 -24.86
CA LEU A 187 3.55 -14.64 -24.65
C LEU A 187 3.97 -15.41 -25.93
N ARG A 188 3.01 -15.96 -26.68
CA ARG A 188 3.29 -16.63 -27.96
C ARG A 188 3.85 -15.67 -29.01
N SER A 189 3.33 -14.44 -29.07
CA SER A 189 3.88 -13.44 -29.99
C SER A 189 5.32 -13.05 -29.61
N GLN A 190 5.66 -13.08 -28.31
CA GLN A 190 7.04 -12.84 -27.87
C GLN A 190 7.99 -13.97 -28.28
N GLN A 191 7.54 -15.23 -28.24
CA GLN A 191 8.34 -16.38 -28.66
C GLN A 191 8.60 -16.39 -30.17
N SER A 192 7.62 -15.98 -30.98
CA SER A 192 7.80 -15.89 -32.43
C SER A 192 8.76 -14.78 -32.84
N GLU A 193 8.84 -13.69 -32.07
CA GLU A 193 9.71 -12.55 -32.38
C GLU A 193 11.18 -12.78 -31.96
N ARG A 194 11.45 -13.80 -31.14
CA ARG A 194 12.80 -14.20 -30.70
C ARG A 194 13.44 -15.31 -31.55
N ARG A 195 12.68 -15.93 -32.46
CA ARG A 195 13.16 -16.93 -33.42
C ARG A 195 13.48 -16.30 -34.76
#